data_AF-A0A674H6F7-F1
#
_entry.id   AF-A0A674H6F7-F1
#
_cell.length_a   1.000
_cell.length_b   1.000
_cell.length_c   1.000
_cell.angle_alpha   90.00
_cell.angle_beta   90.00
_cell.angle_gamma   90.00
#
_symmetry.space_group_name_H-M   'P 1'
#
loop_
_entity.id
_entity.type
_entity.pdbx_description
1 polymer ?
#
loop_
_entity_poly.entity_id
_entity_poly.type
_entity_poly.pdbx_seq_one_letter_code
_entity_poly.pdbx_strand_id
1 'polypeptide(L)'
;MDLPLEALSIFKEEGISSVSRDFSLQLLYNRLHWAKSETAFKSNVETSKGKTTKANKKKNVQMAPLNRDLSSNCLPVDTRNLKYIVDPYNEGREAEASSPSRKIQKILEKCYDLFTVQWEGVIGNMCAPSQAEWEQLLTNCSAFLFYGMERFMSHVSLNWLVAMNITKCRLVILLDLVRSQKSYQRIANCDFHKSCQRIALERPTETAILLSLTGVGSVIATQWYTNLEENAERLETLFENLLSFGKTTGQTVHVLQKSRSHRKRDSIKMEADSHGSPGEKVEEQTVCTSSDPPASHPSFFNCVLYGLPNIILM
;
A
#
# COMPACT_ATOMS: atom_id res chain seq x y z
N MET A 1 10.79 15.72 2.82
CA MET A 1 11.16 14.36 3.27
C MET A 1 11.35 13.53 2.01
N ASP A 2 12.28 13.95 1.16
CA ASP A 2 12.20 13.61 -0.27
C ASP A 2 13.25 12.59 -0.67
N LEU A 3 14.29 12.39 0.15
CA LEU A 3 15.31 11.39 -0.10
C LEU A 3 14.74 9.97 0.18
N PRO A 4 15.06 8.96 -0.64
CA PRO A 4 14.67 7.58 -0.41
C PRO A 4 15.58 6.93 0.65
N LEU A 5 15.38 7.29 1.92
CA LEU A 5 16.23 6.79 3.02
C LEU A 5 16.14 5.27 3.18
N GLU A 6 15.00 4.66 2.83
CA GLU A 6 14.78 3.21 2.82
C GLU A 6 15.65 2.49 1.78
N ALA A 7 16.19 3.22 0.81
CA ALA A 7 17.07 2.65 -0.22
C ALA A 7 18.50 2.36 0.28
N LEU A 8 18.85 2.88 1.45
CA LEU A 8 20.18 2.68 2.05
C LEU A 8 20.46 1.19 2.26
N SER A 9 21.72 0.79 2.04
CA SER A 9 22.16 -0.61 2.11
C SER A 9 21.89 -1.25 3.47
N ILE A 10 22.03 -0.50 4.56
CA ILE A 10 21.77 -0.96 5.93
C ILE A 10 20.34 -1.51 6.09
N PHE A 11 19.37 -0.92 5.39
CA PHE A 11 17.97 -1.37 5.43
C PHE A 11 17.69 -2.59 4.56
N LYS A 12 18.68 -3.07 3.78
CA LYS A 12 18.56 -4.26 2.91
C LYS A 12 19.16 -5.52 3.54
N GLU A 13 19.81 -5.39 4.70
CA GLU A 13 20.42 -6.48 5.45
C GLU A 13 19.36 -7.45 6.01
N GLU A 14 19.74 -8.71 6.25
CA GLU A 14 18.79 -9.78 6.63
C GLU A 14 18.10 -9.59 7.99
N GLY A 15 18.57 -8.64 8.82
CA GLY A 15 17.98 -8.34 10.12
C GLY A 15 16.83 -7.33 10.11
N ILE A 16 16.66 -6.55 9.04
CA ILE A 16 15.63 -5.51 8.97
C ILE A 16 14.50 -6.00 8.08
N SER A 17 13.34 -6.23 8.71
CA SER A 17 12.15 -6.74 8.00
C SER A 17 11.13 -5.65 7.66
N SER A 18 11.29 -4.43 8.19
CA SER A 18 10.30 -3.38 8.09
C SER A 18 10.92 -2.01 8.37
N VAL A 19 10.55 -1.02 7.56
CA VAL A 19 10.94 0.39 7.72
C VAL A 19 9.71 1.27 7.46
N SER A 20 9.48 2.26 8.32
CA SER A 20 8.45 3.29 8.12
C SER A 20 8.97 4.66 8.56
N ARG A 21 8.34 5.71 8.03
CA ARG A 21 8.58 7.11 8.41
C ARG A 21 7.49 7.60 9.34
N ASP A 22 7.79 8.55 10.20
CA ASP A 22 6.77 9.38 10.87
C ASP A 22 7.21 10.84 10.83
N PHE A 23 6.27 11.76 11.06
CA PHE A 23 6.51 13.20 10.96
C PHE A 23 6.87 13.82 12.31
N SER A 24 6.45 13.20 13.41
CA SER A 24 6.82 13.61 14.77
C SER A 24 6.62 12.49 15.77
N LEU A 25 7.31 12.58 16.90
CA LEU A 25 7.08 11.66 18.03
C LEU A 25 5.67 11.79 18.61
N GLN A 26 5.06 12.99 18.54
CA GLN A 26 3.69 13.21 19.00
C GLN A 26 2.67 12.45 18.15
N LEU A 27 2.84 12.46 16.83
CA LEU A 27 1.98 11.68 15.93
C LEU A 27 2.15 10.18 16.18
N LEU A 28 3.38 9.71 16.30
CA LEU A 28 3.67 8.31 16.62
C LEU A 28 3.00 7.89 17.94
N TYR A 29 3.15 8.71 18.99
CA TYR A 29 2.53 8.48 20.29
C TYR A 29 1.01 8.36 20.17
N ASN A 30 0.36 9.32 19.49
CA ASN A 30 -1.09 9.31 19.30
C ASN A 30 -1.57 8.05 18.57
N ARG A 31 -0.87 7.62 17.50
CA ARG A 31 -1.18 6.39 16.76
C ARG A 31 -1.10 5.15 17.65
N LEU A 32 -0.04 5.04 18.45
CA LEU A 32 0.17 3.90 19.37
C LEU A 32 -0.89 3.84 20.47
N HIS A 33 -1.28 5.00 21.02
CA HIS A 33 -2.30 5.05 22.07
C HIS A 33 -3.68 4.68 21.55
N TRP A 34 -4.07 5.15 20.36
CA TRP A 34 -5.33 4.75 19.72
C TRP A 34 -5.36 3.28 19.33
N ALA A 35 -4.21 2.70 18.96
CA ALA A 35 -4.11 1.28 18.69
C ALA A 35 -4.33 0.43 19.97
N LYS A 36 -3.72 0.83 21.09
CA LYS A 36 -3.85 0.12 22.38
C LYS A 36 -5.26 0.19 22.97
N SER A 37 -5.91 1.35 22.85
CA SER A 37 -7.29 1.55 23.31
C SER A 37 -8.24 0.53 22.66
N GLU A 38 -8.20 0.39 21.33
CA GLU A 38 -9.07 -0.56 20.62
C GLU A 38 -8.81 -2.02 20.98
N THR A 39 -7.55 -2.42 21.16
CA THR A 39 -7.24 -3.79 21.59
C THR A 39 -7.76 -4.09 23.00
N ALA A 40 -7.70 -3.12 23.93
CA ALA A 40 -8.24 -3.26 25.28
C ALA A 40 -9.78 -3.32 25.31
N PHE A 41 -10.46 -2.58 24.43
CA PHE A 41 -11.91 -2.68 24.27
C PHE A 41 -12.34 -4.04 23.73
N LYS A 42 -11.61 -4.61 22.76
CA LYS A 42 -11.90 -5.95 22.23
C LYS A 42 -11.69 -7.05 23.28
N SER A 43 -10.60 -7.00 24.05
CA SER A 43 -10.33 -7.99 25.10
C SER A 43 -11.38 -7.96 26.23
N ASN A 44 -11.86 -6.78 26.62
CA ASN A 44 -12.89 -6.63 27.66
C ASN A 44 -14.28 -7.11 27.21
N VAL A 45 -14.62 -6.98 25.93
CA VAL A 45 -15.88 -7.53 25.38
C VAL A 45 -15.85 -9.05 25.36
N GLU A 46 -14.71 -9.67 25.03
CA GLU A 46 -14.54 -11.13 25.10
C GLU A 46 -14.61 -11.67 26.53
N THR A 47 -14.10 -10.95 27.53
CA THR A 47 -14.21 -11.37 28.95
C THR A 47 -15.62 -11.24 29.52
N SER A 48 -16.50 -10.45 28.89
CA SER A 48 -17.87 -10.20 29.35
C SER A 48 -18.92 -11.21 28.85
N LYS A 49 -18.58 -12.10 27.91
CA LYS A 49 -19.49 -13.15 27.41
C LYS A 49 -19.20 -14.51 28.07
N GLY A 50 -19.56 -14.63 29.34
CA GLY A 50 -19.48 -15.88 30.10
C GLY A 50 -20.85 -16.41 30.56
N LYS A 51 -21.19 -17.62 30.08
CA LYS A 51 -22.20 -18.62 30.55
C LYS A 51 -23.67 -18.48 30.08
N THR A 52 -24.06 -19.35 29.15
CA THR A 52 -25.07 -20.43 29.39
C THR A 52 -25.07 -21.48 28.26
N THR A 53 -25.43 -22.70 28.65
CA THR A 53 -25.32 -24.01 27.99
C THR A 53 -26.35 -24.32 26.89
N LYS A 54 -25.98 -25.07 25.84
CA LYS A 54 -26.39 -26.48 25.56
C LYS A 54 -26.07 -26.91 24.12
N ALA A 55 -25.72 -28.19 24.00
CA ALA A 55 -25.30 -28.89 22.79
C ALA A 55 -26.40 -29.03 21.73
N ASN A 56 -26.03 -28.93 20.45
CA ASN A 56 -26.65 -29.72 19.39
C ASN A 56 -25.68 -29.89 18.21
N LYS A 57 -25.37 -31.15 17.89
CA LYS A 57 -24.56 -31.56 16.74
C LYS A 57 -25.37 -31.41 15.45
N LYS A 58 -24.89 -30.60 14.52
CA LYS A 58 -25.13 -30.76 13.07
C LYS A 58 -23.80 -30.58 12.35
N LYS A 59 -23.38 -31.63 11.63
CA LYS A 59 -22.25 -31.62 10.71
C LYS A 59 -22.56 -30.61 9.60
N ASN A 60 -21.94 -29.46 9.66
CA ASN A 60 -21.66 -28.61 8.49
C ASN A 60 -20.16 -28.37 8.50
N VAL A 61 -19.55 -28.48 7.31
CA VAL A 61 -18.12 -28.28 7.08
C VAL A 61 -17.75 -26.88 7.55
N GLN A 62 -17.15 -26.83 8.74
CA GLN A 62 -16.70 -25.62 9.39
C GLN A 62 -15.32 -25.31 8.81
N MET A 63 -15.26 -24.43 7.81
CA MET A 63 -13.99 -23.80 7.43
C MET A 63 -13.46 -23.03 8.64
N ALA A 64 -12.25 -23.38 9.06
CA ALA A 64 -11.55 -22.68 10.12
C ALA A 64 -11.40 -21.20 9.71
N PRO A 65 -11.57 -20.24 10.63
CA PRO A 65 -11.02 -18.91 10.43
C PRO A 65 -9.53 -19.09 10.15
N LEU A 66 -8.94 -18.22 9.33
CA LEU A 66 -7.49 -18.05 9.30
C LEU A 66 -7.04 -17.57 10.69
N ASN A 67 -6.97 -18.47 11.66
CA ASN A 67 -6.33 -18.28 12.96
C ASN A 67 -4.84 -18.23 12.68
N ARG A 68 -4.40 -17.09 12.15
CA ARG A 68 -2.99 -16.72 12.16
C ARG A 68 -2.69 -16.31 13.58
N ASP A 69 -1.83 -17.06 14.26
CA ASP A 69 -1.31 -16.67 15.58
C ASP A 69 -0.62 -15.31 15.42
N LEU A 70 -1.30 -14.26 15.87
CA LEU A 70 -0.81 -12.91 15.80
C LEU A 70 0.36 -12.77 16.77
N SER A 71 1.51 -12.29 16.28
CA SER A 71 2.52 -11.76 17.19
C SER A 71 1.87 -10.64 18.01
N SER A 72 2.18 -10.56 19.31
CA SER A 72 1.57 -9.62 20.27
C SER A 72 1.70 -8.14 19.88
N ASN A 73 2.54 -7.83 18.89
CA ASN A 73 2.80 -6.49 18.41
C ASN A 73 2.04 -6.14 17.13
N CYS A 74 1.25 -7.03 16.53
CA CYS A 74 0.49 -6.72 15.31
C CYS A 74 -0.83 -6.01 15.61
N LEU A 75 -1.23 -5.11 14.72
CA LEU A 75 -2.49 -4.37 14.80
C LEU A 75 -3.45 -4.85 13.70
N PRO A 76 -4.44 -5.71 14.04
CA PRO A 76 -5.34 -6.27 13.05
C PRO A 76 -6.34 -5.23 12.57
N VAL A 77 -6.51 -5.17 11.25
CA VAL A 77 -7.48 -4.32 10.56
C VAL A 77 -8.43 -5.23 9.79
N ASP A 78 -9.72 -5.08 10.10
CA ASP A 78 -10.79 -5.85 9.48
C ASP A 78 -10.89 -5.52 7.98
N THR A 79 -10.73 -6.53 7.13
CA THR A 79 -10.84 -6.41 5.67
C THR A 79 -12.28 -6.26 5.19
N ARG A 80 -13.29 -6.54 6.03
CA ARG A 80 -14.71 -6.45 5.65
C ARG A 80 -15.14 -5.04 5.29
N ASN A 81 -14.53 -4.06 5.93
CA ASN A 81 -14.82 -2.64 5.71
C ASN A 81 -13.68 -1.93 4.95
N LEU A 82 -12.97 -2.67 4.10
CA LEU A 82 -12.04 -2.09 3.14
C LEU A 82 -12.84 -1.42 2.02
N LYS A 83 -12.54 -0.14 1.79
CA LYS A 83 -13.19 0.66 0.77
C LYS A 83 -12.20 1.13 -0.29
N TYR A 84 -12.68 1.39 -1.50
CA TYR A 84 -11.79 1.81 -2.58
C TYR A 84 -12.40 2.84 -3.52
N ILE A 85 -11.54 3.64 -4.13
CA ILE A 85 -11.85 4.47 -5.29
C ILE A 85 -10.76 4.24 -6.34
N VAL A 86 -11.17 3.80 -7.52
CA VAL A 86 -10.25 3.47 -8.62
C VAL A 86 -10.59 4.24 -9.89
N ASP A 87 -9.57 4.90 -10.43
CA ASP A 87 -9.58 5.70 -11.65
C ASP A 87 -10.87 6.55 -11.80
N PRO A 88 -11.11 7.53 -10.90
CA PRO A 88 -12.38 8.28 -10.80
C PRO A 88 -12.91 8.85 -12.13
N TYR A 89 -12.00 9.21 -13.03
CA TYR A 89 -12.32 9.85 -14.31
C TYR A 89 -12.10 8.92 -15.52
N ASN A 90 -11.84 7.63 -15.29
CA ASN A 90 -11.57 6.63 -16.32
C ASN A 90 -10.45 7.03 -17.29
N GLU A 91 -9.46 7.75 -16.77
CA GLU A 91 -8.35 8.34 -17.53
C GLU A 91 -7.25 7.29 -17.83
N GLY A 92 -7.30 6.12 -17.18
CA GLY A 92 -6.35 5.01 -17.32
C GLY A 92 -6.79 3.88 -18.22
N ARG A 93 -7.94 4.02 -18.88
CA ARG A 93 -8.51 2.98 -19.75
C ARG A 93 -7.57 2.59 -20.91
N GLU A 94 -6.80 3.53 -21.43
CA GLU A 94 -5.99 3.35 -22.65
C GLU A 94 -4.95 2.24 -22.52
N ALA A 95 -4.42 2.00 -21.32
CA ALA A 95 -3.46 0.94 -21.07
C ALA A 95 -4.19 -0.37 -20.73
N GLU A 96 -4.92 -0.95 -21.69
CA GLU A 96 -5.77 -2.14 -21.57
C GLU A 96 -5.30 -3.18 -20.51
N ALA A 97 -4.05 -3.66 -20.56
CA ALA A 97 -3.54 -4.69 -19.65
C ALA A 97 -3.18 -4.19 -18.23
N SER A 98 -2.76 -2.93 -18.10
CA SER A 98 -2.35 -2.27 -16.86
C SER A 98 -3.38 -1.25 -16.34
N SER A 99 -4.56 -1.21 -16.97
CA SER A 99 -5.62 -0.26 -16.62
C SER A 99 -6.06 -0.48 -15.17
N PRO A 100 -6.19 0.61 -14.38
CA PRO A 100 -6.49 0.50 -12.96
C PRO A 100 -7.78 -0.28 -12.68
N SER A 101 -8.83 0.02 -13.43
CA SER A 101 -10.16 -0.60 -13.32
C SER A 101 -10.13 -2.11 -13.54
N ARG A 102 -9.37 -2.62 -14.53
CA ARG A 102 -9.28 -4.06 -14.76
C ARG A 102 -8.41 -4.75 -13.72
N LYS A 103 -7.33 -4.11 -13.27
CA LYS A 103 -6.43 -4.67 -12.27
C LYS A 103 -7.14 -4.81 -10.92
N ILE A 104 -7.91 -3.82 -10.48
CA ILE A 104 -8.70 -3.95 -9.25
C ILE A 104 -9.81 -4.99 -9.38
N GLN A 105 -10.50 -5.07 -10.53
CA GLN A 105 -11.54 -6.09 -10.76
C GLN A 105 -10.98 -7.51 -10.61
N LYS A 106 -9.82 -7.80 -11.18
CA LYS A 106 -9.13 -9.09 -11.02
C LYS A 106 -8.80 -9.40 -9.54
N ILE A 107 -8.43 -8.39 -8.76
CA ILE A 107 -8.16 -8.56 -7.32
C ILE A 107 -9.47 -8.81 -6.57
N LEU A 108 -10.53 -8.09 -6.89
CA LEU A 108 -11.85 -8.26 -6.26
C LEU A 108 -12.43 -9.66 -6.54
N GLU A 109 -12.29 -10.18 -7.76
CA GLU A 109 -12.68 -11.55 -8.12
C GLU A 109 -11.93 -12.58 -7.28
N LYS A 110 -10.59 -12.46 -7.22
CA LYS A 110 -9.75 -13.35 -6.38
C LYS A 110 -10.10 -13.23 -4.89
N CYS A 111 -10.38 -12.03 -4.40
CA CYS A 111 -10.73 -11.80 -3.00
C CYS A 111 -12.13 -12.32 -2.67
N TYR A 112 -13.07 -12.26 -3.61
CA TYR A 112 -14.39 -12.84 -3.43
C TYR A 112 -14.30 -14.35 -3.18
N ASP A 113 -13.50 -15.04 -4.00
CA ASP A 113 -13.25 -16.48 -3.85
C ASP A 113 -12.56 -16.82 -2.53
N LEU A 114 -11.67 -15.96 -2.03
CA LEU A 114 -10.87 -16.20 -0.83
C LEU A 114 -11.56 -15.79 0.49
N PHE A 115 -12.33 -14.70 0.48
CA PHE A 115 -12.79 -14.04 1.71
C PHE A 115 -14.31 -13.90 1.80
N THR A 116 -15.08 -14.18 0.75
CA THR A 116 -16.56 -14.02 0.71
C THR A 116 -17.06 -12.61 1.07
N VAL A 117 -16.18 -11.60 1.05
CA VAL A 117 -16.49 -10.20 1.39
C VAL A 117 -16.66 -9.39 0.11
N GLN A 118 -17.75 -8.62 0.03
CA GLN A 118 -17.92 -7.59 -1.00
C GLN A 118 -17.37 -6.26 -0.49
N TRP A 119 -16.20 -5.85 -1.00
CA TRP A 119 -15.67 -4.51 -0.73
C TRP A 119 -16.50 -3.44 -1.42
N GLU A 120 -16.75 -2.35 -0.70
CA GLU A 120 -17.52 -1.21 -1.18
C GLU A 120 -16.59 -0.19 -1.84
N GLY A 121 -16.93 0.27 -3.04
CA GLY A 121 -16.10 1.26 -3.72
C GLY A 121 -16.63 1.71 -5.06
N VAL A 122 -15.94 2.69 -5.64
CA VAL A 122 -16.27 3.29 -6.93
C VAL A 122 -15.15 3.01 -7.93
N ILE A 123 -15.52 2.56 -9.12
CA ILE A 123 -14.61 2.41 -10.26
C ILE A 123 -15.07 3.39 -11.33
N GLY A 124 -14.21 4.29 -11.80
CA GLY A 124 -14.64 5.38 -12.68
C GLY A 124 -15.09 4.96 -14.07
N ASN A 125 -14.91 3.69 -14.46
CA ASN A 125 -15.58 3.16 -15.66
C ASN A 125 -17.11 3.01 -15.48
N MET A 126 -17.62 3.08 -14.25
CA MET A 126 -19.06 3.07 -13.92
C MET A 126 -19.58 4.49 -13.72
N CYS A 127 -18.99 5.23 -12.77
CA CYS A 127 -19.37 6.60 -12.45
C CYS A 127 -18.21 7.37 -11.80
N ALA A 128 -18.19 8.70 -11.98
CA ALA A 128 -17.29 9.56 -11.22
C ALA A 128 -17.88 9.79 -9.81
N PRO A 129 -17.08 9.62 -8.74
CA PRO A 129 -17.55 9.82 -7.38
C PRO A 129 -17.86 11.30 -7.09
N SER A 130 -19.01 11.54 -6.49
CA SER A 130 -19.40 12.81 -5.88
C SER A 130 -18.59 13.10 -4.61
N GLN A 131 -18.58 14.36 -4.17
CA GLN A 131 -17.92 14.71 -2.92
C GLN A 131 -18.50 13.93 -1.72
N ALA A 132 -19.83 13.78 -1.66
CA ALA A 132 -20.51 13.04 -0.59
C ALA A 132 -20.04 11.58 -0.51
N GLU A 133 -19.86 10.92 -1.67
CA GLU A 133 -19.35 9.54 -1.73
C GLU A 133 -17.90 9.45 -1.23
N TRP A 134 -17.05 10.40 -1.60
CA TRP A 134 -15.70 10.50 -1.04
C TRP A 134 -15.72 10.57 0.49
N GLU A 135 -16.60 11.39 1.08
CA GLU A 135 -16.69 11.51 2.54
C GLU A 135 -17.24 10.26 3.22
N GLN A 136 -18.25 9.63 2.64
CA GLN A 136 -18.81 8.40 3.17
C GLN A 136 -17.80 7.25 3.12
N LEU A 137 -17.05 7.12 2.03
CA LEU A 137 -16.06 6.06 1.86
C LEU A 137 -14.87 6.24 2.79
N LEU A 138 -14.32 7.46 2.91
CA LEU A 138 -13.16 7.70 3.78
C LEU A 138 -13.54 7.64 5.26
N THR A 139 -14.64 8.25 5.69
CA THR A 139 -15.01 8.33 7.12
C THR A 139 -15.44 6.98 7.70
N ASN A 140 -15.95 6.08 6.85
CA ASN A 140 -16.49 4.79 7.28
C ASN A 140 -15.73 3.60 6.69
N CYS A 141 -14.40 3.65 6.61
CA CYS A 141 -13.56 2.52 6.24
C CYS A 141 -12.60 2.12 7.36
N SER A 142 -12.21 0.85 7.39
CA SER A 142 -11.10 0.34 8.21
C SER A 142 -9.76 0.45 7.47
N ALA A 143 -9.81 0.23 6.15
CA ALA A 143 -8.73 0.45 5.21
C ALA A 143 -9.28 1.08 3.92
N PHE A 144 -8.50 1.96 3.30
CA PHE A 144 -8.90 2.66 2.08
C PHE A 144 -7.84 2.49 0.99
N LEU A 145 -8.27 2.15 -0.23
CA LEU A 145 -7.44 2.15 -1.42
C LEU A 145 -7.84 3.28 -2.36
N PHE A 146 -6.89 4.15 -2.69
CA PHE A 146 -6.98 5.01 -3.85
C PHE A 146 -6.02 4.50 -4.93
N TYR A 147 -6.54 4.24 -6.12
CA TYR A 147 -5.71 3.91 -7.28
C TYR A 147 -6.15 4.74 -8.49
N GLY A 148 -5.41 5.79 -8.82
CA GLY A 148 -5.85 6.74 -9.84
C GLY A 148 -4.74 7.59 -10.44
N MET A 149 -5.16 8.52 -11.31
CA MET A 149 -4.26 9.44 -12.00
C MET A 149 -3.92 10.66 -11.15
N GLU A 150 -2.78 11.27 -11.43
CA GLU A 150 -2.30 12.52 -10.84
C GLU A 150 -2.23 12.44 -9.30
N ARG A 151 -2.15 13.59 -8.63
CA ARG A 151 -2.04 13.66 -7.16
C ARG A 151 -3.37 13.31 -6.53
N PHE A 152 -3.39 12.57 -5.42
CA PHE A 152 -4.61 12.33 -4.63
C PHE A 152 -5.41 13.61 -4.34
N MET A 153 -4.72 14.69 -3.95
CA MET A 153 -5.33 16.00 -3.65
C MET A 153 -5.92 16.73 -4.88
N SER A 154 -5.78 16.19 -6.08
CA SER A 154 -6.49 16.68 -7.26
C SER A 154 -7.92 16.14 -7.40
N HIS A 155 -8.26 15.08 -6.65
CA HIS A 155 -9.59 14.48 -6.60
C HIS A 155 -10.36 14.91 -5.36
N VAL A 156 -9.64 15.38 -4.34
CA VAL A 156 -10.13 15.67 -3.00
C VAL A 156 -9.83 17.11 -2.62
N SER A 157 -10.86 17.88 -2.24
CA SER A 157 -10.66 19.24 -1.76
C SER A 157 -9.96 19.25 -0.41
N LEU A 158 -8.86 20.02 -0.30
CA LEU A 158 -8.10 20.16 0.95
C LEU A 158 -8.94 20.70 2.12
N ASN A 159 -9.82 21.68 1.88
CA ASN A 159 -10.62 22.26 2.98
C ASN A 159 -11.55 21.22 3.59
N TRP A 160 -12.07 20.35 2.74
CA TRP A 160 -12.95 19.29 3.14
C TRP A 160 -12.17 18.18 3.86
N LEU A 161 -11.05 17.70 3.29
CA LEU A 161 -10.23 16.66 3.90
C LEU A 161 -9.77 17.03 5.32
N VAL A 162 -9.31 18.27 5.53
CA VAL A 162 -8.83 18.73 6.84
C VAL A 162 -9.95 18.83 7.88
N ALA A 163 -11.20 19.06 7.45
CA ALA A 163 -12.36 19.11 8.33
C ALA A 163 -12.87 17.71 8.72
N MET A 164 -12.39 16.66 8.05
CA MET A 164 -12.81 15.29 8.34
C MET A 164 -12.15 14.72 9.59
N ASN A 165 -12.86 13.77 10.19
CA ASN A 165 -12.34 12.91 11.24
C ASN A 165 -12.31 11.45 10.75
N ILE A 166 -11.15 11.01 10.25
CA ILE A 166 -10.93 9.70 9.64
C ILE A 166 -10.28 8.72 10.63
N THR A 167 -10.63 8.82 11.91
CA THR A 167 -10.08 7.98 13.00
C THR A 167 -10.28 6.48 12.81
N LYS A 168 -11.35 6.07 12.11
CA LYS A 168 -11.66 4.65 11.86
C LYS A 168 -10.74 4.02 10.82
N CYS A 169 -10.20 4.81 9.90
CA CYS A 169 -9.33 4.33 8.85
C CYS A 169 -7.91 4.11 9.40
N ARG A 170 -7.53 2.83 9.55
CA ARG A 170 -6.21 2.47 10.06
C ARG A 170 -5.15 2.45 8.97
N LEU A 171 -5.54 2.15 7.74
CA LEU A 171 -4.62 2.07 6.60
C LEU A 171 -5.18 2.77 5.38
N VAL A 172 -4.42 3.72 4.82
CA VAL A 172 -4.66 4.26 3.48
C VAL A 172 -3.56 3.79 2.54
N ILE A 173 -3.93 3.31 1.36
CA ILE A 173 -3.02 2.95 0.28
C ILE A 173 -3.28 3.91 -0.88
N LEU A 174 -2.28 4.72 -1.21
CA LEU A 174 -2.30 5.67 -2.33
C LEU A 174 -1.39 5.15 -3.45
N LEU A 175 -2.01 4.69 -4.53
CA LEU A 175 -1.36 4.40 -5.80
C LEU A 175 -1.76 5.49 -6.80
N ASP A 176 -1.16 6.65 -6.63
CA ASP A 176 -1.42 7.84 -7.42
C ASP A 176 -0.19 8.23 -8.24
N LEU A 177 -0.09 9.50 -8.63
CA LEU A 177 1.03 10.08 -9.37
C LEU A 177 1.30 9.42 -10.73
N VAL A 178 0.24 9.02 -11.43
CA VAL A 178 0.34 8.58 -12.84
C VAL A 178 -0.25 9.65 -13.74
N ARG A 179 0.44 9.99 -14.83
CA ARG A 179 -0.02 11.04 -15.75
C ARG A 179 -0.42 10.45 -17.10
N SER A 180 -1.65 10.73 -17.52
CA SER A 180 -2.13 10.55 -18.89
C SER A 180 -2.32 11.91 -19.57
N GLN A 181 -2.52 11.90 -20.88
CA GLN A 181 -2.78 13.15 -21.62
C GLN A 181 -4.07 13.83 -21.13
N LYS A 182 -5.11 13.03 -20.84
CA LYS A 182 -6.40 13.51 -20.33
C LYS A 182 -6.27 14.07 -18.92
N SER A 183 -5.57 13.35 -18.04
CA SER A 183 -5.36 13.80 -16.66
C SER A 183 -4.55 15.10 -16.63
N TYR A 184 -3.52 15.22 -17.46
CA TYR A 184 -2.72 16.44 -17.55
C TYR A 184 -3.56 17.66 -17.95
N GLN A 185 -4.44 17.52 -18.94
CA GLN A 185 -5.36 18.59 -19.36
C GLN A 185 -6.32 18.98 -18.24
N ARG A 186 -6.90 17.99 -17.53
CA ARG A 186 -7.78 18.24 -16.39
C ARG A 186 -7.05 19.01 -15.29
N ILE A 187 -5.85 18.58 -14.90
CA ILE A 187 -5.07 19.25 -13.85
C ILE A 187 -4.64 20.64 -14.28
N ALA A 188 -4.21 20.84 -15.52
CA ALA A 188 -3.84 22.17 -16.01
C ALA A 188 -5.01 23.17 -15.88
N ASN A 189 -6.24 22.73 -16.17
CA ASN A 189 -7.44 23.53 -16.00
C ASN A 189 -7.79 23.75 -14.51
N CYS A 190 -7.67 22.71 -13.68
CA CYS A 190 -7.97 22.78 -12.24
C CYS A 190 -6.96 23.63 -11.45
N ASP A 191 -5.68 23.59 -11.82
CA ASP A 191 -4.60 24.29 -11.13
C ASP A 191 -4.49 25.76 -11.54
N PHE A 192 -5.11 26.17 -12.66
CA PHE A 192 -5.06 27.55 -13.17
C PHE A 192 -5.44 28.61 -12.12
N HIS A 193 -6.36 28.28 -11.21
CA HIS A 193 -6.83 29.19 -10.16
C HIS A 193 -6.18 28.95 -8.78
N LYS A 194 -5.26 27.98 -8.65
CA LYS A 194 -4.64 27.64 -7.36
C LYS A 194 -3.38 28.47 -7.12
N SER A 195 -3.21 28.94 -5.89
CA SER A 195 -1.96 29.59 -5.49
C SER A 195 -0.82 28.57 -5.39
N CYS A 196 0.43 29.03 -5.54
CA CYS A 196 1.61 28.19 -5.39
C CYS A 196 1.67 27.48 -4.02
N GLN A 197 1.21 28.16 -2.96
CA GLN A 197 1.12 27.59 -1.61
C GLN A 197 0.11 26.46 -1.55
N ARG A 198 -1.05 26.61 -2.24
CA ARG A 198 -2.07 25.57 -2.30
C ARG A 198 -1.54 24.33 -3.02
N ILE A 199 -0.85 24.51 -4.15
CA ILE A 199 -0.25 23.41 -4.91
C ILE A 199 0.86 22.72 -4.10
N ALA A 200 1.63 23.47 -3.29
CA ALA A 200 2.66 22.88 -2.43
C ALA A 200 2.09 21.89 -1.41
N LEU A 201 0.88 22.12 -0.90
CA LEU A 201 0.18 21.22 0.02
C LEU A 201 -0.34 19.94 -0.65
N GLU A 202 -0.36 19.87 -1.99
CA GLU A 202 -0.79 18.69 -2.74
C GLU A 202 0.35 17.70 -3.01
N ARG A 203 1.56 18.01 -2.57
CA ARG A 203 2.71 17.12 -2.71
C ARG A 203 2.52 15.83 -1.90
N PRO A 204 3.20 14.74 -2.25
CA PRO A 204 2.96 13.43 -1.64
C PRO A 204 3.22 13.38 -0.13
N THR A 205 4.30 14.03 0.33
CA THR A 205 4.63 14.12 1.75
C THR A 205 3.55 14.89 2.51
N GLU A 206 3.14 16.04 2.00
CA GLU A 206 2.12 16.91 2.57
C GLU A 206 0.76 16.21 2.61
N THR A 207 0.42 15.46 1.56
CA THR A 207 -0.79 14.61 1.53
C THR A 207 -0.77 13.56 2.64
N ALA A 208 0.36 12.88 2.84
CA ALA A 208 0.51 11.90 3.92
C ALA A 208 0.43 12.56 5.31
N ILE A 209 0.95 13.78 5.49
CA ILE A 209 0.80 14.58 6.72
C ILE A 209 -0.68 14.90 6.96
N LEU A 210 -1.39 15.39 5.93
CA LEU A 210 -2.80 15.75 6.05
C LEU A 210 -3.66 14.55 6.45
N LEU A 211 -3.49 13.41 5.77
CA LEU A 211 -4.18 12.16 6.15
C LEU A 211 -3.86 11.74 7.59
N SER A 212 -2.60 11.88 7.99
CA SER A 212 -2.18 11.59 9.36
C SER A 212 -2.84 12.49 10.40
N LEU A 213 -2.96 13.80 10.11
CA LEU A 213 -3.62 14.77 10.98
C LEU A 213 -5.13 14.51 11.09
N THR A 214 -5.76 14.00 10.03
CA THR A 214 -7.19 13.60 10.06
C THR A 214 -7.45 12.32 10.85
N GLY A 215 -6.40 11.63 11.32
CA GLY A 215 -6.51 10.47 12.19
C GLY A 215 -6.16 9.12 11.55
N VAL A 216 -5.72 9.10 10.29
CA VAL A 216 -5.33 7.86 9.61
C VAL A 216 -4.13 7.22 10.30
N GLY A 217 -4.20 5.92 10.60
CA GLY A 217 -3.18 5.18 11.35
C GLY A 217 -1.87 4.93 10.60
N SER A 218 -1.92 4.65 9.30
CA SER A 218 -0.77 4.47 8.42
C SER A 218 -1.12 4.77 6.97
N VAL A 219 -0.15 5.27 6.22
CA VAL A 219 -0.32 5.65 4.82
C VAL A 219 0.79 5.01 3.99
N ILE A 220 0.43 4.11 3.08
CA ILE A 220 1.31 3.65 2.01
C ILE A 220 1.11 4.60 0.83
N ALA A 221 2.17 5.27 0.36
CA ALA A 221 2.04 6.25 -0.72
C ALA A 221 3.21 6.18 -1.70
N THR A 222 2.94 6.62 -2.93
CA THR A 222 3.99 6.88 -3.93
C THR A 222 4.65 8.24 -3.70
N GLN A 223 5.97 8.34 -3.84
CA GLN A 223 6.73 9.55 -3.55
C GLN A 223 6.97 10.43 -4.79
N TRP A 224 6.99 9.82 -5.98
CA TRP A 224 7.24 10.44 -7.28
C TRP A 224 6.30 9.91 -8.35
N TYR A 225 6.20 10.68 -9.43
CA TYR A 225 5.46 10.28 -10.62
C TYR A 225 5.97 8.95 -11.20
N THR A 226 5.01 8.11 -11.59
CA THR A 226 5.20 6.75 -12.05
C THR A 226 4.30 6.48 -13.26
N ASN A 227 4.49 5.34 -13.90
CA ASN A 227 3.61 4.86 -14.97
C ASN A 227 2.56 3.85 -14.43
N LEU A 228 1.60 3.53 -15.29
CA LEU A 228 0.51 2.58 -14.98
C LEU A 228 0.99 1.16 -14.73
N GLU A 229 1.99 0.70 -15.47
CA GLU A 229 2.52 -0.66 -15.36
C GLU A 229 3.13 -0.89 -13.97
N GLU A 230 3.98 0.03 -13.53
CA GLU A 230 4.60 -0.05 -12.21
C GLU A 230 3.57 0.01 -11.07
N ASN A 231 2.55 0.88 -11.17
CA ASN A 231 1.48 0.91 -10.16
C ASN A 231 0.61 -0.35 -10.18
N ALA A 232 0.37 -0.94 -11.35
CA ALA A 232 -0.35 -2.21 -11.47
C ALA A 232 0.42 -3.37 -10.81
N GLU A 233 1.73 -3.46 -11.04
CA GLU A 233 2.59 -4.48 -10.42
C GLU A 233 2.72 -4.26 -8.89
N ARG A 234 2.81 -2.99 -8.45
CA ARG A 234 2.78 -2.64 -7.02
C ARG A 234 1.46 -3.06 -6.38
N LEU A 235 0.32 -2.77 -7.01
CA LEU A 235 -1.00 -3.17 -6.51
C LEU A 235 -1.06 -4.68 -6.29
N GLU A 236 -0.68 -5.48 -7.29
CA GLU A 236 -0.69 -6.94 -7.18
C GLU A 236 0.20 -7.43 -6.03
N THR A 237 1.43 -6.92 -5.94
CA THR A 237 2.37 -7.32 -4.90
C THR A 237 1.88 -6.88 -3.50
N LEU A 238 1.30 -5.69 -3.36
CA LEU A 238 0.74 -5.20 -2.10
C LEU A 238 -0.38 -6.13 -1.62
N PHE A 239 -1.37 -6.41 -2.47
CA PHE A 239 -2.52 -7.21 -2.08
C PHE A 239 -2.18 -8.68 -1.84
N GLU A 240 -1.26 -9.26 -2.62
CA GLU A 240 -0.76 -10.62 -2.38
C GLU A 240 -0.04 -10.73 -1.02
N ASN A 241 0.80 -9.75 -0.67
CA ASN A 241 1.52 -9.78 0.60
C ASN A 241 0.63 -9.47 1.81
N LEU A 242 -0.28 -8.49 1.69
CA LEU A 242 -1.16 -8.11 2.79
C LEU A 242 -2.24 -9.17 3.08
N LEU A 243 -2.86 -9.74 2.04
CA LEU A 243 -4.00 -10.65 2.20
C LEU A 243 -3.56 -12.11 2.21
N SER A 244 -2.88 -12.55 1.14
CA SER A 244 -2.54 -13.96 0.94
C SER A 244 -1.41 -14.40 1.88
N PHE A 245 -0.32 -13.63 1.96
CA PHE A 245 0.80 -13.94 2.86
C PHE A 245 0.60 -13.42 4.29
N GLY A 246 -0.32 -12.48 4.53
CA GLY A 246 -0.57 -11.94 5.86
C GLY A 246 0.60 -11.16 6.45
N LYS A 247 1.41 -10.52 5.61
CA LYS A 247 2.51 -9.68 6.06
C LYS A 247 1.98 -8.37 6.61
N THR A 248 2.72 -7.79 7.54
CA THR A 248 2.44 -6.43 8.01
C THR A 248 2.67 -5.41 6.89
N THR A 249 2.11 -4.20 7.03
CA THR A 249 2.30 -3.10 6.08
C THR A 249 3.78 -2.78 5.85
N GLY A 250 4.57 -2.74 6.93
CA GLY A 250 6.00 -2.46 6.84
C GLY A 250 6.80 -3.58 6.18
N GLN A 251 6.49 -4.84 6.50
CA GLN A 251 7.08 -6.00 5.80
C GLN A 251 6.73 -6.00 4.31
N THR A 252 5.48 -5.65 3.97
CA THR A 252 5.01 -5.61 2.60
C THR A 252 5.73 -4.54 1.79
N VAL A 253 5.86 -3.31 2.32
CA VAL A 253 6.60 -2.23 1.65
C VAL A 253 8.09 -2.57 1.55
N HIS A 254 8.66 -3.20 2.56
CA HIS A 254 10.05 -3.67 2.50
C HIS A 254 10.25 -4.74 1.41
N VAL A 255 9.30 -5.67 1.23
CA VAL A 255 9.32 -6.65 0.14
C VAL A 255 9.28 -5.96 -1.23
N LEU A 256 8.47 -4.92 -1.42
CA LEU A 256 8.46 -4.13 -2.67
C LEU A 256 9.83 -3.52 -2.97
N GLN A 257 10.52 -3.03 -1.94
CA GLN A 257 11.83 -2.40 -2.07
C GLN A 257 12.95 -3.44 -2.35
N LYS A 258 12.80 -4.68 -1.86
CA LYS A 258 13.80 -5.76 -2.01
C LYS A 258 13.63 -6.63 -3.27
N SER A 259 12.39 -6.99 -3.60
CA SER A 259 12.03 -8.05 -4.56
C SER A 259 12.56 -7.86 -5.99
N ARG A 260 12.83 -6.62 -6.41
CA ARG A 260 13.36 -6.37 -7.77
C ARG A 260 14.89 -6.30 -7.86
N SER A 261 15.59 -6.34 -6.73
CA SER A 261 17.05 -6.52 -6.71
C SER A 261 17.45 -7.98 -7.01
N HIS A 262 16.54 -8.94 -6.84
CA HIS A 262 16.78 -10.38 -7.09
C HIS A 262 16.36 -10.83 -8.49
N ARG A 263 15.25 -10.32 -9.04
CA ARG A 263 14.78 -10.66 -10.40
C ARG A 263 15.81 -10.38 -11.50
N LYS A 264 16.65 -9.36 -11.30
CA LYS A 264 17.76 -8.99 -12.22
C LYS A 264 18.99 -9.89 -12.07
N ARG A 265 19.12 -10.61 -10.94
CA ARG A 265 20.23 -11.54 -10.67
C ARG A 265 20.02 -12.86 -11.41
N ASP A 266 18.77 -13.27 -11.60
CA ASP A 266 18.40 -14.48 -12.34
C ASP A 266 18.45 -14.28 -13.87
N SER A 267 18.15 -13.08 -14.36
CA SER A 267 18.27 -12.76 -15.79
C SER A 267 19.72 -12.70 -16.30
N ILE A 268 20.68 -12.35 -15.44
CA ILE A 268 22.12 -12.31 -15.81
C ILE A 268 22.72 -13.72 -15.83
N LYS A 269 22.16 -14.67 -15.08
CA LYS A 269 22.65 -16.07 -15.05
C LYS A 269 22.19 -16.90 -16.25
N MET A 270 21.24 -16.44 -17.06
CA MET A 270 20.72 -17.21 -18.20
C MET A 270 21.43 -16.92 -19.55
N GLU A 271 22.41 -16.02 -19.60
CA GLU A 271 23.20 -15.74 -20.83
C GLU A 271 24.64 -16.25 -20.79
N ALA A 272 25.01 -17.08 -19.81
CA ALA A 272 26.34 -17.67 -19.70
C ALA A 272 26.27 -19.21 -19.77
N ASP A 273 25.69 -19.76 -20.83
CA ASP A 273 25.92 -21.17 -21.20
C ASP A 273 25.58 -21.37 -22.68
N SER A 274 26.58 -21.16 -23.55
CA SER A 274 26.66 -21.77 -24.89
C SER A 274 28.07 -21.61 -25.45
N HIS A 275 28.74 -22.75 -25.59
CA HIS A 275 30.00 -23.03 -26.32
C HIS A 275 31.32 -22.91 -25.53
N GLY A 276 31.76 -24.05 -25.01
CA GLY A 276 33.13 -24.28 -24.61
C GLY A 276 34.04 -24.74 -25.77
N SER A 277 35.32 -24.43 -25.65
CA SER A 277 36.44 -25.26 -26.13
C SER A 277 37.65 -25.00 -25.23
N PRO A 278 38.46 -26.02 -24.86
CA PRO A 278 39.49 -25.90 -23.85
C PRO A 278 40.86 -25.54 -24.44
N GLY A 279 41.56 -24.59 -23.84
CA GLY A 279 42.93 -24.22 -24.24
C GLY A 279 43.69 -23.43 -23.19
N GLU A 280 44.55 -24.14 -22.47
CA GLU A 280 45.79 -23.71 -21.81
C GLU A 280 45.80 -22.75 -20.59
N LYS A 281 46.69 -23.13 -19.66
CA LYS A 281 46.91 -22.60 -18.32
C LYS A 281 47.71 -21.29 -18.35
N VAL A 282 47.36 -20.32 -17.50
CA VAL A 282 48.31 -19.52 -16.72
C VAL A 282 47.65 -19.16 -15.37
N GLU A 283 48.32 -19.51 -14.27
CA GLU A 283 48.03 -19.00 -12.93
C GLU A 283 48.41 -17.52 -12.84
N GLU A 284 47.51 -16.63 -12.43
CA GLU A 284 47.91 -15.45 -11.65
C GLU A 284 46.74 -14.79 -10.90
N GLN A 285 46.95 -14.71 -9.58
CA GLN A 285 46.53 -13.67 -8.64
C GLN A 285 45.04 -13.35 -8.46
N THR A 286 44.56 -13.86 -7.32
CA THR A 286 43.57 -13.25 -6.43
C THR A 286 43.57 -11.71 -6.46
N VAL A 287 42.52 -11.13 -7.04
CA VAL A 287 42.07 -9.78 -6.72
C VAL A 287 40.61 -9.87 -6.29
N CYS A 288 40.38 -9.65 -5.00
CA CYS A 288 39.06 -9.39 -4.45
C CYS A 288 38.49 -8.11 -5.07
N THR A 289 37.71 -8.22 -6.14
CA THR A 289 36.84 -7.13 -6.58
C THR A 289 35.55 -7.21 -5.79
N SER A 290 35.44 -6.32 -4.80
CA SER A 290 34.18 -5.97 -4.15
C SER A 290 33.13 -5.65 -5.20
N SER A 291 32.18 -6.56 -5.38
CA SER A 291 31.05 -6.35 -6.28
C SER A 291 30.09 -5.35 -5.62
N ASP A 292 30.18 -4.08 -6.01
CA ASP A 292 29.13 -3.11 -5.71
C ASP A 292 27.79 -3.65 -6.21
N PRO A 293 26.71 -3.58 -5.39
CA PRO A 293 25.41 -4.06 -5.83
C PRO A 293 24.92 -3.22 -7.02
N PRO A 294 24.32 -3.85 -8.05
CA PRO A 294 23.87 -3.13 -9.24
C PRO A 294 22.88 -2.03 -8.84
N ALA A 295 23.03 -0.85 -9.43
CA ALA A 295 22.18 0.31 -9.18
C ALA A 295 20.70 -0.09 -9.29
N SER A 296 20.03 -0.09 -8.15
CA SER A 296 18.61 -0.41 -8.03
C SER A 296 17.78 0.64 -8.77
N HIS A 297 16.84 0.21 -9.62
CA HIS A 297 15.98 1.13 -10.38
C HIS A 297 15.19 2.03 -9.42
N PRO A 298 15.11 3.35 -9.65
CA PRO A 298 14.47 4.30 -8.72
C PRO A 298 13.05 3.95 -8.32
N SER A 299 12.31 3.25 -9.19
CA SER A 299 10.92 2.86 -8.95
C SER A 299 10.72 1.87 -7.81
N PHE A 300 11.78 1.21 -7.31
CA PHE A 300 11.72 0.26 -6.20
C PHE A 300 11.50 0.97 -4.86
N PHE A 301 11.97 2.21 -4.73
CA PHE A 301 11.87 3.00 -3.50
C PHE A 301 10.78 4.05 -3.58
N ASN A 302 10.00 4.06 -4.67
CA ASN A 302 8.93 5.01 -4.85
C ASN A 302 7.76 4.76 -3.88
N CYS A 303 7.62 3.54 -3.35
CA CYS A 303 6.59 3.20 -2.37
C CYS A 303 7.15 3.35 -0.95
N VAL A 304 6.53 4.22 -0.16
CA VAL A 304 6.95 4.56 1.20
C VAL A 304 5.79 4.35 2.17
N LEU A 305 6.12 3.92 3.39
CA LEU A 305 5.16 3.78 4.48
C LEU A 305 5.35 4.91 5.50
N TYR A 306 4.26 5.63 5.78
CA TYR A 306 4.18 6.61 6.87
C TYR A 306 3.30 6.06 8.02
N GLY A 307 3.78 6.16 9.26
CA GLY A 307 3.07 5.71 10.45
C GLY A 307 3.44 4.30 10.92
N LEU A 308 2.44 3.56 11.39
CA LEU A 308 2.61 2.27 12.08
C LEU A 308 2.97 1.12 11.11
N PRO A 309 4.13 0.46 11.27
CA PRO A 309 4.57 -0.59 10.36
C PRO A 309 3.92 -1.96 10.61
N ASN A 310 3.24 -2.12 11.73
CA ASN A 310 2.75 -3.38 12.29
C ASN A 310 1.25 -3.64 12.01
N ILE A 311 0.65 -2.93 11.06
CA ILE A 311 -0.73 -3.17 10.64
C ILE A 311 -0.81 -4.45 9.81
N ILE A 312 -1.79 -5.31 10.09
CA ILE A 312 -2.07 -6.55 9.35
C ILE A 312 -3.54 -6.59 8.94
N LEU A 313 -3.81 -6.98 7.69
CA LEU A 313 -5.17 -7.17 7.19
C LEU A 313 -5.69 -8.56 7.56
N MET A 314 -6.91 -8.62 8.11
CA MET A 314 -7.57 -9.86 8.57
C MET A 314 -8.97 -10.05 8.02
#